data_AF-A0A2W0HP39-F1
#
_entry.id   AF-A0A2W0HP39-F1
#
_cell.length_a   1.000
_cell.length_b   1.000
_cell.length_c   1.000
_cell.angle_alpha   90.00
_cell.angle_beta   90.00
_cell.angle_gamma   90.00
#
_symmetry.space_group_name_H-M   'P 1'
#
loop_
_entity.id
_entity.type
_entity.pdbx_description
1 polymer ?
#
loop_
_entity_poly.entity_id
_entity_poly.type
_entity_poly.pdbx_seq_one_letter_code
_entity_poly.pdbx_strand_id
1 'polypeptide(L)'
;MRKEKLSEFTYGQFQEELIRLTLHRLEEKRDNSPLVYFPIVHEKVETFLIAYWQQAWGDCRDMTWDEWFQSDCFKWFEDEVIKDVLQEAVIVDQYPPLQELSPSSRMKEES
;
A
#
# COMPACT_ATOMS: atom_id res chain seq x y z
N MET A 1 -12.27 4.62 16.27
CA MET A 1 -11.08 4.22 17.02
C MET A 1 -11.23 2.76 17.44
N ARG A 2 -10.38 1.87 16.92
CA ARG A 2 -10.42 0.44 17.22
C ARG A 2 -9.72 0.20 18.55
N LYS A 3 -10.42 -0.39 19.52
CA LYS A 3 -9.91 -0.65 20.88
C LYS A 3 -9.15 -1.98 20.99
N GLU A 4 -9.17 -2.77 19.92
CA GLU A 4 -8.50 -4.06 19.84
C GLU A 4 -6.99 -3.83 19.84
N LYS A 5 -6.28 -4.64 20.64
CA LYS A 5 -4.82 -4.64 20.59
C LYS A 5 -4.36 -5.21 19.26
N LEU A 6 -3.20 -4.76 18.81
CA LEU A 6 -2.52 -5.34 17.67
C LEU A 6 -2.40 -6.87 17.84
N SER A 7 -1.97 -7.38 18.99
CA SER A 7 -1.83 -8.82 19.24
C SER A 7 -3.06 -9.69 18.96
N GLU A 8 -4.25 -9.10 18.86
CA GLU A 8 -5.49 -9.80 18.53
C GLU A 8 -5.66 -10.09 17.03
N PHE A 9 -4.86 -9.46 16.17
CA PHE A 9 -4.89 -9.69 14.73
C PHE A 9 -3.86 -10.75 14.32
N THR A 10 -4.23 -11.52 13.31
CA THR A 10 -3.30 -12.40 12.59
C THR A 10 -2.36 -11.59 11.71
N TYR A 11 -1.25 -12.21 11.28
CA TYR A 11 -0.33 -11.61 10.30
C TYR A 11 -1.07 -11.07 9.07
N GLY A 12 -1.95 -11.88 8.47
CA GLY A 12 -2.69 -11.50 7.26
C GLY A 12 -3.64 -10.32 7.49
N GLN A 13 -4.31 -10.27 8.65
CA GLN A 13 -5.17 -9.14 8.98
C GLN A 13 -4.38 -7.85 9.22
N PHE A 14 -3.22 -7.93 9.87
CA PHE A 14 -2.36 -6.77 10.04
C PHE A 14 -1.81 -6.28 8.70
N GLN A 15 -1.36 -7.20 7.85
CA GLN A 15 -0.91 -6.90 6.49
C GLN A 15 -2.00 -6.19 5.68
N GLU A 16 -3.23 -6.69 5.70
CA GLU A 16 -4.36 -6.08 4.98
C GLU A 16 -4.63 -4.65 5.45
N GLU A 17 -4.56 -4.39 6.77
CA GLU A 17 -4.74 -3.04 7.31
C GLU A 17 -3.60 -2.10 6.91
N LEU A 18 -2.34 -2.57 6.89
CA LEU A 18 -1.21 -1.76 6.42
C LEU A 18 -1.32 -1.44 4.92
N ILE A 19 -1.76 -2.39 4.10
CA ILE A 19 -2.05 -2.17 2.67
C ILE A 19 -3.14 -1.10 2.52
N ARG A 20 -4.27 -1.27 3.22
CA ARG A 20 -5.39 -0.34 3.19
C ARG A 20 -4.97 1.07 3.60
N LEU A 21 -4.19 1.18 4.66
CA LEU A 21 -3.65 2.44 5.16
C LEU A 21 -2.78 3.13 4.10
N THR A 22 -1.89 2.37 3.46
CA THR A 22 -0.98 2.90 2.43
C THR A 22 -1.75 3.38 1.19
N LEU A 23 -2.74 2.60 0.73
CA LEU A 23 -3.64 2.99 -0.37
C LEU A 23 -4.42 4.25 -0.05
N HIS A 24 -4.91 4.39 1.18
CA HIS A 24 -5.63 5.59 1.60
C HIS A 24 -4.73 6.83 1.59
N ARG A 25 -3.47 6.71 2.06
CA ARG A 25 -2.49 7.81 1.99
C ARG A 25 -2.12 8.20 0.56
N LEU A 26 -2.18 7.25 -0.38
CA LEU A 26 -2.02 7.52 -1.81
C LEU A 26 -3.22 8.27 -2.38
N GLU A 27 -4.44 7.83 -2.05
CA GLU A 27 -5.69 8.47 -2.45
C GLU A 27 -5.76 9.93 -2.03
N GLU A 28 -5.25 10.26 -0.83
CA GLU A 28 -5.18 11.64 -0.33
C GLU A 28 -4.21 12.53 -1.12
N LYS A 29 -3.25 11.94 -1.84
CA LYS A 29 -2.13 12.67 -2.48
C LYS A 29 -2.13 12.59 -4.01
N ARG A 30 -2.98 11.75 -4.60
CA ARG A 30 -2.95 11.40 -6.02
C ARG A 30 -4.36 11.33 -6.60
N ASP A 31 -4.47 11.71 -7.87
CA ASP A 31 -5.76 11.71 -8.58
C ASP A 31 -6.10 10.35 -9.22
N ASN A 32 -5.11 9.46 -9.36
CA ASN A 32 -5.32 8.13 -9.93
C ASN A 32 -6.01 7.18 -8.94
N SER A 33 -6.72 6.20 -9.48
CA SER A 33 -7.36 5.16 -8.65
C SER A 33 -6.31 4.44 -7.78
N PRO A 34 -6.55 4.28 -6.46
CA PRO A 34 -5.64 3.56 -5.56
C PRO A 34 -5.27 2.16 -6.05
N LEU A 35 -6.17 1.50 -6.80
CA LEU A 35 -5.94 0.16 -7.35
C LEU A 35 -4.78 0.11 -8.36
N VAL A 36 -4.47 1.22 -9.02
CA VAL A 36 -3.30 1.30 -9.92
C VAL A 36 -2.00 1.07 -9.14
N TYR A 37 -1.97 1.48 -7.88
CA TYR A 37 -0.84 1.32 -6.98
C TYR A 37 -0.93 0.05 -6.12
N PHE A 38 -1.99 -0.75 -6.25
CA PHE A 38 -2.14 -1.95 -5.42
C PHE A 38 -0.95 -2.92 -5.53
N PRO A 39 -0.39 -3.22 -6.72
CA PRO A 39 0.75 -4.15 -6.82
C PRO A 39 1.96 -3.67 -6.04
N ILE A 40 2.32 -2.39 -6.19
CA ILE A 40 3.50 -1.79 -5.55
C ILE A 40 3.30 -1.65 -4.03
N VAL A 41 2.09 -1.28 -3.59
CA VAL A 41 1.75 -1.22 -2.17
C VAL A 41 1.84 -2.61 -1.54
N HIS A 42 1.26 -3.61 -2.19
CA HIS A 42 1.24 -4.98 -1.67
C HIS A 42 2.68 -5.50 -1.50
N GLU A 43 3.51 -5.36 -2.54
CA GLU A 43 4.91 -5.79 -2.51
C GLU A 43 5.71 -5.10 -1.41
N LYS A 44 5.56 -3.77 -1.25
CA LYS A 44 6.31 -3.01 -0.24
C LYS A 44 5.88 -3.35 1.19
N VAL A 45 4.58 -3.47 1.44
CA VAL A 45 4.07 -3.88 2.76
C VAL A 45 4.51 -5.30 3.09
N GLU A 46 4.41 -6.22 2.15
CA GLU A 46 4.85 -7.61 2.35
C GLU A 46 6.36 -7.69 2.63
N THR A 47 7.17 -6.97 1.83
CA THR A 47 8.62 -6.89 2.03
C THR A 47 8.97 -6.33 3.41
N PHE A 48 8.29 -5.26 3.83
CA PHE A 48 8.46 -4.65 5.15
C PHE A 48 8.14 -5.65 6.27
N LEU A 49 7.00 -6.33 6.20
CA LEU A 49 6.62 -7.29 7.23
C LEU A 49 7.55 -8.50 7.27
N ILE A 50 8.03 -8.99 6.13
CA ILE A 50 9.02 -10.08 6.07
C ILE A 50 10.34 -9.65 6.71
N ALA A 51 10.83 -8.45 6.39
CA ALA A 51 12.11 -7.95 6.89
C ALA A 51 12.06 -7.58 8.38
N TYR A 52 10.92 -7.08 8.85
CA TYR A 52 10.83 -6.32 10.08
C TYR A 52 9.71 -6.77 11.02
N TRP A 53 9.16 -7.97 10.86
CA TRP A 53 8.05 -8.48 11.68
C TRP A 53 8.24 -8.26 13.19
N GLN A 54 9.43 -8.57 13.72
CA GLN A 54 9.71 -8.44 15.15
C GLN A 54 9.56 -6.99 15.63
N GLN A 55 10.04 -6.02 14.86
CA GLN A 55 10.05 -4.61 15.24
C GLN A 55 8.77 -3.88 14.81
N ALA A 56 8.11 -4.32 13.73
CA ALA A 56 6.86 -3.77 13.23
C ALA A 56 5.65 -4.25 14.05
N TRP A 57 5.72 -5.50 14.52
CA TRP A 57 4.66 -6.16 15.26
C TRP A 57 5.08 -6.57 16.67
N GLY A 58 6.16 -7.35 16.79
CA GLY A 58 6.57 -7.96 18.06
C GLY A 58 6.71 -6.96 19.21
N ASP A 59 7.39 -5.84 18.96
CA ASP A 59 7.66 -4.78 19.95
C ASP A 59 6.43 -3.89 20.23
N CYS A 60 5.44 -3.92 19.34
CA CYS A 60 4.29 -3.02 19.34
C CYS A 60 2.97 -3.75 19.58
N ARG A 61 3.00 -5.08 19.70
CA ARG A 61 1.82 -5.95 19.71
C ARG A 61 0.81 -5.63 20.81
N ASP A 62 1.27 -5.09 21.93
CA ASP A 62 0.42 -4.83 23.09
C ASP A 62 -0.31 -3.48 22.99
N MET A 63 0.02 -2.68 21.97
CA MET A 63 -0.61 -1.39 21.66
C MET A 63 -1.94 -1.60 20.93
N THR A 64 -2.83 -0.63 21.06
CA THR A 64 -3.98 -0.43 20.16
C THR A 64 -3.54 0.24 18.86
N TRP A 65 -4.39 0.22 17.84
CA TRP A 65 -4.13 0.96 16.59
C TRP A 65 -3.85 2.44 16.84
N ASP A 66 -4.59 3.07 17.74
CA ASP A 66 -4.46 4.50 18.02
C ASP A 66 -3.13 4.84 18.69
N GLU A 67 -2.67 3.98 19.60
CA GLU A 67 -1.34 4.08 20.21
C GLU A 67 -0.25 3.80 19.18
N TRP A 68 -0.46 2.80 18.32
CA TRP A 68 0.49 2.45 17.27
C TRP A 68 0.70 3.62 16.31
N PHE A 69 -0.36 4.31 15.87
CA PHE A 69 -0.26 5.52 15.03
C PHE A 69 0.53 6.66 15.66
N GLN A 70 0.71 6.67 16.97
CA GLN A 70 1.48 7.68 17.70
C GLN A 70 2.88 7.18 18.10
N SER A 71 3.20 5.92 17.78
CA SER A 71 4.43 5.24 18.19
C SER A 71 5.53 5.32 17.14
N ASP A 72 6.76 5.00 17.57
CA ASP A 72 7.90 4.85 16.67
C ASP A 72 7.70 3.70 15.67
N CYS A 73 6.88 2.69 16.00
CA CYS A 73 6.57 1.59 15.10
C CYS A 73 5.84 2.08 13.84
N PHE A 74 4.90 3.01 14.01
CA PHE A 74 4.22 3.61 12.87
C PHE A 74 5.15 4.55 12.10
N LYS A 75 5.97 5.35 12.79
CA LYS A 75 6.95 6.22 12.13
C LYS A 75 7.88 5.43 11.23
N TRP A 76 8.31 4.26 11.68
CA TRP A 76 9.17 3.41 10.88
C TRP A 76 8.44 2.80 9.68
N PHE A 77 7.19 2.38 9.85
CA PHE A 77 6.33 2.02 8.72
C PHE A 77 6.13 3.17 7.73
N GLU A 78 5.95 4.40 8.21
CA GLU A 78 5.87 5.59 7.36
C GLU A 78 7.16 5.80 6.56
N ASP A 79 8.31 5.62 7.21
CA ASP A 79 9.64 5.82 6.61
C ASP A 79 9.97 4.76 5.56
N GLU A 80 9.73 3.48 5.85
CA GLU A 80 10.11 2.36 4.98
C GLU A 80 9.07 2.04 3.89
N VAL A 81 7.79 2.32 4.15
CA VAL A 81 6.71 1.92 3.23
C VAL A 81 6.05 3.14 2.61
N ILE A 82 5.45 4.02 3.42
CA ILE A 82 4.62 5.11 2.86
C ILE A 82 5.46 6.07 2.02
N LYS A 83 6.65 6.47 2.48
CA LYS A 83 7.52 7.38 1.71
C LYS A 83 8.00 6.75 0.41
N ASP A 84 8.45 5.50 0.45
CA ASP A 84 8.93 4.78 -0.73
C ASP A 84 7.83 4.59 -1.76
N VAL A 85 6.66 4.11 -1.33
CA VAL A 85 5.49 3.95 -2.21
C VAL A 85 5.10 5.30 -2.83
N LEU A 86 5.09 6.39 -2.08
CA LEU A 86 4.73 7.71 -2.61
C LEU A 86 5.72 8.23 -3.64
N GLN A 87 7.01 7.88 -3.51
CA GLN A 87 8.04 8.21 -4.51
C GLN A 87 7.88 7.36 -5.76
N GLU A 88 7.71 6.05 -5.63
CA GLU A 88 7.55 5.15 -6.77
C GLU A 88 6.22 5.37 -7.50
N ALA A 89 5.17 5.80 -6.79
CA ALA A 89 3.90 6.21 -7.40
C ALA A 89 4.07 7.35 -8.43
N VAL A 90 5.07 8.24 -8.27
CA VAL A 90 5.38 9.28 -9.28
C VAL A 90 5.74 8.64 -10.62
N ILE A 91 6.46 7.53 -10.60
CA ILE A 91 6.88 6.82 -11.80
C ILE A 91 5.65 6.18 -12.46
N VAL A 92 4.79 5.55 -11.66
CA VAL A 92 3.53 4.96 -12.15
C VAL A 92 2.62 6.03 -12.78
N ASP A 93 2.54 7.22 -12.20
CA ASP A 93 1.76 8.35 -12.74
C ASP A 93 2.27 8.81 -14.13
N GLN A 94 3.58 8.75 -14.35
CA GLN A 94 4.20 9.14 -15.63
C GLN A 94 4.02 8.10 -16.73
N TYR A 95 3.79 6.84 -16.34
CA TYR A 95 3.58 5.72 -17.24
C TYR A 95 2.24 5.05 -16.91
N PRO A 96 1.10 5.72 -17.20
CA PRO A 96 -0.19 5.06 -17.06
C PRO A 96 -0.16 3.75 -17.86
N PRO A 97 -0.77 2.67 -17.35
CA PRO A 97 -0.78 1.40 -18.05
C PRO A 97 -1.24 1.62 -19.48
N LEU A 98 -0.46 1.10 -20.45
CA LEU A 98 -0.80 1.13 -21.87
C LEU A 98 -2.27 0.74 -21.99
N GLN A 99 -3.13 1.69 -22.34
CA GLN A 99 -4.52 1.38 -22.66
C GLN A 99 -4.48 0.25 -23.67
N GLU A 100 -5.08 -0.89 -23.32
CA GLU A 100 -5.19 -2.02 -24.23
C GLU A 100 -5.69 -1.48 -25.57
N LEU A 101 -4.85 -1.60 -26.61
CA LEU A 101 -5.23 -1.28 -27.97
C LEU A 101 -6.53 -2.03 -28.24
N SER A 102 -7.64 -1.28 -28.30
CA SER A 102 -8.93 -1.85 -28.62
C SER A 102 -8.78 -2.57 -29.96
N PRO A 103 -9.18 -3.84 -30.10
CA PRO A 103 -9.10 -4.54 -31.38
C PRO A 103 -10.22 -4.01 -32.27
N SER A 104 -10.07 -2.79 -32.79
CA SER A 104 -11.00 -2.21 -33.74
C SER A 104 -10.23 -1.39 -34.76
N SER A 105 -9.46 -2.11 -35.58
CA SER A 105 -9.05 -1.67 -36.92
C SER A 105 -8.69 -2.91 -37.75
N ARG A 106 -9.67 -3.81 -37.90
CA ARG A 106 -9.69 -4.75 -39.04
C ARG A 106 -10.84 -4.33 -39.94
N MET A 107 -10.50 -4.16 -41.22
CA MET A 107 -11.37 -3.94 -42.38
C MET A 107 -11.84 -2.50 -42.64
N LYS A 108 -11.09 -1.80 -43.48
CA LYS A 108 -11.58 -1.15 -44.71
C LYS A 108 -10.39 -0.95 -45.67
N GLU A 109 -10.08 -1.97 -46.47
CA GLU A 109 -9.65 -1.79 -47.87
C GLU A 109 -10.95 -1.99 -48.67
N GLU A 110 -11.57 -0.94 -49.22
CA GLU A 110 -11.35 -0.42 -50.59
C GLU A 110 -11.46 -1.58 -51.60
N SER A 111 -12.67 -1.82 -52.12
CA SER A 111 -13.26 -1.25 -53.36
C SER A 111 -13.02 -2.13 -54.58
#